data_AF-A0A956I4S0-F1
#
_entry.id   AF-A0A956I4S0-F1
#
_cell.length_a   1.000
_cell.length_b   1.000
_cell.length_c   1.000
_cell.angle_alpha   90.00
_cell.angle_beta   90.00
_cell.angle_gamma   90.00
#
_symmetry.space_group_name_H-M   'P 1'
#
loop_
_entity.id
_entity.type
_entity.pdbx_description
1 polymer ?
#
loop_
_entity_poly.entity_id
_entity_poly.type
_entity_poly.pdbx_seq_one_letter_code
_entity_poly.pdbx_strand_id
1 'polypeptide(L)' 'MTLSWIRERNAVWNADKARIVGRAPTGIFDTRYGSLAEGQLVPGEWWHVEEGGRTVAYGWLDVNWGDAE' A
#
# COMPACT_ATOMS: atom_id res chain seq x y z
N MET A 1 -4.01 8.86 21.44
CA MET A 1 -4.18 8.20 20.14
C MET A 1 -2.89 8.44 19.38
N THR A 2 -2.12 7.38 19.15
CA THR A 2 -0.80 7.47 18.52
C THR A 2 -0.81 6.54 17.32
N LEU A 3 -0.48 7.08 16.15
CA LEU A 3 -0.35 6.31 14.92
C LEU A 3 1.09 5.81 14.79
N SER A 4 1.25 4.51 14.59
CA SER A 4 2.56 3.90 14.33
C SER A 4 2.72 3.65 12.84
N TRP A 5 3.77 4.21 12.23
CA TRP A 5 4.07 4.05 10.81
C TRP A 5 5.21 3.05 10.64
N ILE A 6 4.93 1.91 10.01
CA ILE A 6 5.87 0.79 9.94
C ILE A 6 6.17 0.49 8.48
N ARG A 7 7.45 0.66 8.08
CA ARG A 7 7.90 0.38 6.71
C ARG A 7 7.86 -1.12 6.42
N GLU A 8 7.29 -1.48 5.28
CA GLU A 8 7.25 -2.85 4.78
C GLU A 8 8.51 -3.14 3.96
N ARG A 9 9.31 -4.15 4.35
CA ARG A 9 10.51 -4.53 3.59
C ARG A 9 10.19 -5.33 2.31
N ASN A 10 9.22 -6.23 2.41
CA ASN A 10 8.69 -7.03 1.31
C ASN A 10 7.18 -6.85 1.32
N ALA A 11 6.74 -5.70 0.83
CA ALA A 11 5.33 -5.38 0.79
C ALA A 11 4.59 -6.42 -0.08
N VAL A 12 3.54 -7.02 0.49
CA VAL A 12 2.70 -8.00 -0.20
C VAL A 12 1.26 -7.54 -0.23
N TRP A 13 0.52 -7.99 -1.23
CA TRP A 13 -0.92 -7.84 -1.28
C TRP A 13 -1.55 -8.79 -0.25
N ASN A 14 -2.05 -8.25 0.87
CA ASN A 14 -2.68 -9.01 1.94
C ASN A 14 -4.13 -8.55 2.17
N ALA A 15 -4.84 -9.21 3.09
CA ALA A 15 -6.24 -8.90 3.38
C ALA A 15 -6.47 -7.43 3.81
N ASP A 16 -5.55 -6.83 4.57
CA ASP A 16 -5.67 -5.42 5.00
C ASP A 16 -5.45 -4.45 3.84
N LYS A 17 -4.47 -4.71 2.99
CA LYS A 17 -4.20 -3.91 1.78
C LYS A 17 -5.37 -4.06 0.80
N ALA A 18 -5.91 -5.25 0.59
CA ALA A 18 -7.12 -5.45 -0.22
C ALA A 18 -8.33 -4.70 0.33
N ARG A 19 -8.53 -4.68 1.67
CA ARG A 19 -9.64 -3.98 2.32
C ARG A 19 -9.53 -2.46 2.22
N ILE A 20 -8.33 -1.90 2.40
CA ILE A 20 -8.08 -0.45 2.47
C ILE A 20 -7.76 0.12 1.10
N VAL A 21 -6.74 -0.44 0.43
CA VAL A 21 -6.18 0.03 -0.84
C VAL A 21 -7.03 -0.47 -2.02
N GLY A 22 -7.53 -1.70 -1.97
CA GLY A 22 -8.35 -2.28 -3.04
C GLY A 22 -9.69 -1.55 -3.29
N ARG A 23 -10.06 -0.60 -2.41
CA ARG A 23 -11.23 0.28 -2.55
C ARG A 23 -10.88 1.70 -2.98
N ALA A 24 -9.61 1.98 -3.30
CA ALA A 24 -9.20 3.28 -3.77
C ALA A 24 -9.90 3.61 -5.11
N PRO A 25 -10.29 4.89 -5.34
CA PRO A 25 -10.88 5.30 -6.59
C PRO A 25 -9.97 5.02 -7.80
N THR A 26 -10.59 4.84 -8.97
CA THR A 26 -9.86 4.75 -10.25
C THR A 26 -8.93 5.95 -10.42
N GLY A 27 -7.69 5.70 -10.83
CA GLY A 27 -6.68 6.73 -11.07
C GLY A 27 -5.75 7.00 -9.89
N ILE A 28 -6.02 6.47 -8.69
CA ILE A 28 -5.08 6.55 -7.56
C ILE A 28 -3.94 5.54 -7.73
N PHE A 29 -4.28 4.30 -8.07
CA PHE A 29 -3.33 3.24 -8.39
C PHE A 29 -3.45 2.89 -9.86
N ASP A 30 -2.32 2.56 -10.49
CA ASP A 30 -2.32 2.03 -11.84
C ASP A 30 -2.87 0.60 -11.90
N THR A 31 -3.03 0.09 -13.11
CA THR A 31 -3.64 -1.22 -13.38
C THR A 31 -2.88 -2.41 -12.77
N ARG A 32 -1.60 -2.26 -12.44
CA ARG A 32 -0.77 -3.33 -11.86
C ARG A 32 -1.27 -3.75 -10.49
N TYR A 33 -1.79 -2.80 -9.69
CA TYR A 33 -2.32 -3.07 -8.35
C TYR A 33 -3.68 -3.76 -8.39
N GLY A 34 -4.48 -3.54 -9.46
CA GLY A 34 -5.81 -4.12 -9.61
C GLY A 34 -5.82 -5.61 -9.94
N SER A 35 -4.69 -6.19 -10.35
CA SER A 35 -4.55 -7.61 -10.72
C SER A 35 -3.78 -8.45 -9.71
N LEU A 36 -3.39 -7.90 -8.56
CA LEU A 36 -2.59 -8.62 -7.57
C LEU A 36 -3.44 -9.65 -6.80
N ALA A 37 -2.95 -10.87 -6.77
CA ALA A 37 -3.44 -11.94 -5.91
C ALA A 37 -2.82 -11.84 -4.51
N GLU A 38 -3.50 -12.42 -3.52
CA GLU A 38 -2.99 -12.45 -2.14
C GLU A 38 -1.61 -13.13 -2.07
N GLY A 39 -0.70 -12.52 -1.31
CA GLY A 39 0.69 -12.97 -1.14
C GLY A 39 1.66 -12.48 -2.22
N GLN A 40 1.18 -11.89 -3.32
CA GLN A 40 2.07 -11.32 -4.34
C GLN A 40 2.75 -10.04 -3.85
N LEU A 41 3.99 -9.81 -4.30
CA LEU A 41 4.70 -8.57 -4.01
C LEU A 41 3.99 -7.38 -4.66
N VAL A 42 3.90 -6.28 -3.91
CA VAL A 42 3.39 -5.01 -4.44
C VAL A 42 4.57 -4.08 -4.80
N PRO A 43 4.54 -3.41 -5.96
CA PRO A 43 5.55 -2.41 -6.30
C PRO A 43 5.38 -1.16 -5.43
N GLY A 44 6.39 -0.30 -5.38
CA GLY A 44 6.39 0.89 -4.50
C GLY A 44 7.07 0.64 -3.15
N GLU A 45 7.32 1.73 -2.46
CA GLU A 45 7.67 1.71 -1.04
C GLU A 45 6.38 1.85 -0.23
N TRP A 46 6.26 1.04 0.82
CA TRP A 46 5.03 0.94 1.59
C TRP A 46 5.26 1.04 3.09
N TRP A 47 4.28 1.63 3.74
CA TRP A 47 4.14 1.65 5.18
C TRP A 47 2.72 1.24 5.53
N HIS A 48 2.54 0.37 6.53
CA HIS A 48 1.25 0.22 7.17
C HIS A 48 1.20 1.13 8.41
N VAL A 49 0.01 1.66 8.66
CA VAL A 49 -0.27 2.51 9.81
C VAL A 49 -1.11 1.71 10.79
N GLU A 50 -0.60 1.54 12.00
CA GLU A 50 -1.31 0.88 13.09
C GLU A 50 -1.89 1.88 14.08
N GLU A 51 -3.10 1.59 14.53
CA GLU A 51 -3.69 2.16 15.73
C GLU A 51 -4.19 1.02 16.62
N GLY A 52 -3.67 0.93 17.86
CA GLY A 52 -4.06 -0.13 18.80
C GLY A 52 -3.78 -1.55 18.30
N GLY A 53 -2.71 -1.75 17.52
CA GLY A 53 -2.32 -3.05 16.94
C GLY A 53 -3.15 -3.48 15.73
N ARG A 54 -4.02 -2.59 15.21
CA ARG A 54 -4.80 -2.83 13.98
C ARG A 54 -4.30 -1.94 12.86
N THR A 55 -4.13 -2.50 11.67
CA THR A 55 -3.87 -1.74 10.45
C THR A 55 -5.08 -0.90 10.05
N VAL A 56 -4.91 0.43 10.08
CA VAL A 56 -5.97 1.40 9.79
C VAL A 56 -5.74 2.13 8.46
N ALA A 57 -4.50 2.27 8.02
CA ALA A 57 -4.17 2.94 6.76
C ALA A 57 -2.87 2.39 6.16
N TYR A 58 -2.57 2.84 4.94
CA TYR A 58 -1.29 2.60 4.28
C TYR A 58 -0.72 3.92 3.75
N GLY A 59 0.60 4.07 3.87
CA GLY A 59 1.39 5.02 3.12
C GLY A 59 2.04 4.32 1.92
N TRP A 60 2.03 4.98 0.77
CA TRP A 60 2.63 4.47 -0.46
C TRP A 60 3.44 5.57 -1.12
N LEU A 61 4.63 5.20 -1.58
CA LEU A 61 5.45 6.01 -2.46
C LEU A 61 5.73 5.19 -3.72
N ASP A 62 5.35 5.71 -4.88
CA ASP A 62 5.53 5.02 -6.15
C ASP A 62 7.03 4.85 -6.48
N VAL A 63 7.34 3.78 -7.23
CA VAL A 63 8.69 3.53 -7.80
C VAL A 63 8.98 4.43 -9.00
N ASN A 64 7.95 4.97 -9.65
CA ASN A 64 8.11 5.86 -10.78
C ASN A 64 8.27 7.31 -10.28
N TRP A 65 9.52 7.76 -10.20
CA TRP A 65 9.83 9.17 -10.42
C TRP A 65 9.73 9.38 -11.93
N GLY A 66 8.55 9.68 -12.45
CA GLY A 66 8.43 10.11 -13.85
C GLY A 66 9.41 11.25 -14.08
N ASP A 67 10.11 11.26 -15.22
CA ASP A 67 11.21 12.18 -15.57
C ASP A 67 10.91 13.58 -15.03
N ALA A 68 11.42 13.89 -13.85
CA ALA A 68 11.25 15.19 -13.23
C ALA A 68 12.27 16.14 -13.87
N GLU A 69 12.00 16.49 -15.13
CA GLU A 69 12.57 17.66 -15.79
C GLU A 69 11.59 18.84 -15.74
#